data_AF-A0A965FV52-F1
#
_entry.id   AF-A0A965FV52-F1
#
_cell.length_a   1.000
_cell.length_b   1.000
_cell.length_c   1.000
_cell.angle_alpha   90.00
_cell.angle_beta   90.00
_cell.angle_gamma   90.00
#
_symmetry.space_group_name_H-M   'P 1'
#
loop_
_entity.id
_entity.type
_entity.pdbx_description
1 polymer ?
#
loop_
_entity_poly.entity_id
_entity_poly.type
_entity_poly.pdbx_seq_one_letter_code
_entity_poly.pdbx_strand_id
1 'polypeptide(L)'
;MAEQYIHQSSSGASESQSVSKVTHALGAGISLALLIGAGFWSYKIISRDVTQIPVVEARTGPMRIAPTDPGGKTAENIDLAVTKIPEAPVVDVTEEVTLAPAPTALQPEDAPVKDLEVAKASQEAVNNTLDIDAIANSMVQGIAPLSEVVPQSDTQNIVQGNIEDALRMALDDAVVQPVSLSMTTGIMSSPRPKARPKVANLQPVSLTTSQSAQSNPTLDPSKITAGTALVQFGAYDDSEIAEREWDRLAATLSPLLSERPRVIERAQSGGRVFYRLRAAGFADLTDARRFCSAVTSKTPCIPVVAR
;
A
#
# COMPACT_ATOMS: atom_id res chain seq x y z
N MET A 1 4.80 -31.42 -83.32
CA MET A 1 5.16 -30.10 -82.73
C MET A 1 4.41 -30.04 -81.40
N ALA A 2 4.99 -30.22 -80.22
CA ALA A 2 6.29 -29.77 -79.74
C ALA A 2 6.99 -30.82 -78.85
N GLU A 3 8.31 -30.97 -79.07
CA GLU A 3 9.28 -31.34 -78.04
C GLU A 3 9.31 -30.24 -76.97
N GLN A 4 9.55 -30.58 -75.70
CA GLN A 4 10.67 -30.00 -74.95
C GLN A 4 10.99 -30.74 -73.64
N TYR A 5 12.04 -31.56 -73.72
CA TYR A 5 13.16 -31.74 -72.81
C TYR A 5 12.93 -31.64 -71.29
N ILE A 6 12.82 -32.80 -70.64
CA ILE A 6 13.14 -33.00 -69.22
C ILE A 6 14.66 -33.09 -69.11
N HIS A 7 15.30 -32.08 -68.52
CA HIS A 7 16.67 -32.21 -68.01
C HIS A 7 16.62 -32.81 -66.62
N GLN A 8 16.95 -34.10 -66.52
CA GLN A 8 17.22 -34.77 -65.27
C GLN A 8 18.72 -34.66 -64.98
N SER A 9 19.12 -33.71 -64.12
CA SER A 9 20.48 -33.64 -63.58
C SER A 9 20.56 -34.51 -62.32
N SER A 10 21.04 -35.75 -62.50
CA SER A 10 21.53 -36.57 -61.40
C SER A 10 23.03 -36.27 -61.20
N SER A 11 23.36 -35.42 -60.23
CA SER A 11 24.76 -35.21 -59.82
C SER A 11 24.84 -34.72 -58.37
N GLY A 12 25.37 -35.55 -57.46
CA GLY A 12 25.92 -35.09 -56.17
C GLY A 12 25.10 -35.32 -54.89
N ALA A 13 24.62 -36.54 -54.62
CA ALA A 13 23.88 -36.84 -53.38
C ALA A 13 24.70 -37.57 -52.28
N SER A 14 26.04 -37.59 -52.37
CA SER A 14 26.89 -38.22 -51.34
C SER A 14 27.56 -37.20 -50.40
N GLU A 15 27.81 -35.97 -50.84
CA GLU A 15 28.54 -34.97 -50.04
C GLU A 15 27.61 -34.15 -49.14
N SER A 16 26.36 -33.91 -49.59
CA SER A 16 25.34 -33.13 -48.87
C SER A 16 24.77 -33.82 -47.63
N GLN A 17 24.80 -35.16 -47.58
CA GLN A 17 24.33 -35.89 -46.39
C GLN A 17 25.27 -35.74 -45.20
N SER A 18 26.58 -35.54 -45.42
CA SER A 18 27.53 -35.36 -44.31
C SER A 18 27.40 -33.96 -43.70
N VAL A 19 27.25 -32.94 -44.54
CA VAL A 19 27.10 -31.53 -44.10
C VAL A 19 25.81 -31.33 -43.31
N SER A 20 24.70 -31.94 -43.77
CA SER A 20 23.42 -31.90 -43.03
C SER A 20 23.49 -32.61 -41.68
N LYS A 21 24.21 -33.74 -41.57
CA LYS A 21 24.39 -34.43 -40.27
C LYS A 21 25.20 -33.59 -39.29
N VAL A 22 26.23 -32.88 -39.76
CA VAL A 22 27.06 -32.01 -38.91
C VAL A 22 26.26 -30.80 -38.40
N THR A 23 25.45 -30.16 -39.26
CA THR A 23 24.63 -29.01 -38.84
C THR A 23 23.54 -29.42 -37.85
N HIS A 24 22.88 -30.57 -38.04
CA HIS A 24 21.92 -31.09 -37.07
C HIS A 24 22.57 -31.48 -35.73
N ALA A 25 23.76 -32.08 -35.74
CA ALA A 25 24.48 -32.41 -34.51
C ALA A 25 24.88 -31.14 -33.73
N LEU A 26 25.32 -30.09 -34.44
CA LEU A 26 25.69 -28.82 -33.83
C LEU A 26 24.47 -28.10 -33.25
N GLY A 27 23.34 -28.08 -33.98
CA GLY A 27 22.07 -27.53 -33.48
C GLY A 27 21.53 -28.28 -32.27
N ALA A 28 21.62 -29.62 -32.26
CA ALA A 28 21.21 -30.44 -31.13
C ALA A 28 22.06 -30.17 -29.88
N GLY A 29 23.38 -30.01 -30.05
CA GLY A 29 24.28 -29.64 -28.95
C GLY A 29 23.93 -28.29 -28.31
N ILE A 30 23.64 -27.28 -29.13
CA ILE A 30 23.23 -25.95 -28.65
C ILE A 30 21.88 -26.02 -27.92
N SER A 31 20.90 -26.74 -28.47
CA SER A 31 19.59 -26.91 -27.86
C SER A 31 19.67 -27.59 -26.48
N LEU A 32 20.48 -28.65 -26.37
CA LEU A 32 20.70 -29.35 -25.10
C LEU A 32 21.39 -28.46 -24.07
N ALA A 33 22.39 -27.67 -24.47
CA ALA A 33 23.07 -26.73 -23.59
C ALA A 33 22.12 -25.66 -23.03
N LEU A 34 21.18 -25.17 -23.85
CA LEU A 34 20.17 -24.21 -23.40
C LEU A 34 19.20 -24.81 -22.39
N LEU A 35 18.75 -26.06 -22.60
CA LEU A 35 17.86 -26.74 -21.65
C LEU A 35 18.55 -26.96 -20.28
N ILE A 36 19.81 -27.40 -20.29
CA ILE A 36 20.60 -27.58 -19.07
C ILE A 36 20.83 -26.23 -18.38
N GLY A 37 21.19 -25.19 -19.15
CA GLY A 37 21.39 -23.84 -18.62
C GLY A 37 20.13 -23.26 -17.98
N ALA A 38 18.98 -23.41 -18.64
CA ALA A 38 17.68 -22.96 -18.11
C ALA A 38 17.27 -23.75 -16.85
N GLY A 39 17.52 -25.06 -16.81
CA GLY A 39 17.28 -25.89 -15.63
C GLY A 39 18.15 -25.48 -14.45
N PHE A 40 19.45 -25.28 -14.68
CA PHE A 40 20.38 -24.81 -13.65
C PHE A 40 20.02 -23.39 -13.15
N TRP A 41 19.67 -22.48 -14.08
CA TRP A 41 19.24 -21.13 -13.72
C TRP A 41 17.94 -21.13 -12.91
N SER A 42 16.97 -21.95 -13.29
CA SER A 42 15.71 -22.12 -12.56
C SER A 42 15.93 -22.70 -11.17
N TYR A 43 16.77 -23.73 -11.07
CA TYR A 43 17.19 -24.30 -9.77
C TYR A 43 17.84 -23.23 -8.88
N LYS A 44 18.75 -22.43 -9.45
CA LYS A 44 19.43 -21.35 -8.74
C LYS A 44 18.48 -20.23 -8.29
N ILE A 45 17.40 -19.97 -9.02
CA ILE A 45 16.37 -19.00 -8.61
C ILE A 45 15.57 -19.53 -7.42
N ILE A 46 15.17 -20.81 -7.46
CA ILE A 46 14.43 -21.45 -6.36
C ILE A 46 15.28 -21.54 -5.09
N SER A 47 16.58 -21.83 -5.23
CA SER A 47 17.50 -21.98 -4.09
C SER A 47 18.07 -20.65 -3.57
N ARG A 48 17.58 -19.51 -4.05
CA ARG A 48 17.96 -18.23 -3.43
C ARG A 48 17.31 -18.12 -2.06
N ASP A 49 18.14 -17.98 -1.03
CA ASP A 49 17.71 -17.68 0.33
C ASP A 49 16.89 -16.38 0.35
N VAL A 50 15.58 -16.53 0.51
CA VAL A 50 14.61 -15.45 0.78
C VAL A 50 14.48 -15.20 2.28
N THR A 51 15.21 -15.96 3.10
CA THR A 51 15.17 -15.94 4.56
C THR A 51 16.07 -14.86 5.16
N GLN A 52 16.91 -14.21 4.37
CA GLN A 52 17.70 -13.08 4.85
C GLN A 52 16.81 -11.86 5.00
N ILE A 53 16.40 -11.61 6.24
CA ILE A 53 15.71 -10.40 6.66
C ILE A 53 16.62 -9.22 6.32
N PRO A 54 16.20 -8.27 5.46
CA PRO A 54 17.02 -7.12 5.11
C PRO A 54 17.15 -6.20 6.33
N VAL A 55 18.31 -6.24 6.99
CA VAL A 55 18.62 -5.33 8.10
C VAL A 55 18.97 -3.98 7.49
N VAL A 56 18.03 -3.02 7.59
CA VAL A 56 18.29 -1.62 7.24
C VAL A 56 19.08 -1.01 8.40
N GLU A 57 20.39 -0.91 8.25
CA GLU A 57 21.22 -0.20 9.21
C GLU A 57 20.93 1.29 9.15
N ALA A 58 20.72 1.91 10.31
CA ALA A 58 20.60 3.36 10.39
C ALA A 58 21.94 4.00 9.99
N ARG A 59 21.90 4.96 9.07
CA ARG A 59 23.08 5.75 8.72
C ARG A 59 23.63 6.40 9.98
N THR A 60 24.83 6.02 10.38
CA THR A 60 25.51 6.59 11.55
C THR A 60 25.94 8.00 11.19
N GLY A 61 25.22 8.99 11.71
CA GLY A 61 25.53 10.39 11.51
C GLY A 61 24.49 11.28 12.19
N PRO A 62 24.88 12.48 12.65
CA PRO A 62 23.93 13.44 13.19
C PRO A 62 22.88 13.77 12.11
N MET A 63 21.61 13.52 12.43
CA MET A 63 20.49 13.72 11.49
C MET A 63 20.38 15.16 11.00
N ARG A 64 20.90 16.12 11.78
CA ARG A 64 21.06 17.53 11.43
C ARG A 64 22.36 18.02 12.07
N ILE A 65 23.17 18.76 11.31
CA ILE A 65 24.33 19.50 11.83
C ILE A 65 23.98 20.98 11.65
N ALA A 66 24.01 21.74 12.75
CA ALA A 66 23.86 23.19 12.66
C ALA A 66 25.06 23.76 11.90
N PRO A 67 24.85 24.71 10.96
CA PRO A 67 25.95 25.42 10.31
C PRO A 67 26.88 26.02 11.35
N THR A 68 28.20 25.88 11.16
CA THR A 68 29.24 26.40 12.07
C THR A 68 29.17 27.92 12.22
N ASP A 69 28.57 28.61 11.25
CA ASP A 69 28.25 30.02 11.31
C ASP A 69 26.73 30.19 11.03
N PRO A 70 25.92 30.52 12.05
CA PRO A 70 24.48 30.75 11.88
C PRO A 70 24.15 32.07 11.18
N GLY A 71 25.14 32.76 10.59
CA GLY A 71 24.97 34.02 9.88
C GLY A 71 24.26 33.89 8.52
N GLY A 72 23.28 34.76 8.30
CA GLY A 72 22.71 35.03 6.98
C GLY A 72 23.59 36.02 6.19
N LYS A 73 23.53 35.97 4.86
CA LYS A 73 24.15 37.00 4.01
C LYS A 73 23.34 38.29 4.14
N THR A 74 23.96 39.38 4.54
CA THR A 74 23.35 40.72 4.47
C THR A 74 23.11 41.07 3.01
N ALA A 75 21.87 41.33 2.62
CA ALA A 75 21.55 41.77 1.28
C ALA A 75 22.04 43.22 1.07
N GLU A 76 22.65 43.52 -0.07
CA GLU A 76 22.92 44.91 -0.45
C GLU A 76 21.59 45.65 -0.64
N ASN A 77 21.52 46.89 -0.13
CA ASN A 77 20.38 47.81 -0.24
C ASN A 77 19.20 47.59 0.74
N ILE A 78 19.43 46.98 1.91
CA ILE A 78 18.42 46.95 3.00
C ILE A 78 17.98 48.37 3.40
N ASP A 79 18.87 49.35 3.25
CA ASP A 79 18.60 50.75 3.60
C ASP A 79 17.90 51.55 2.49
N LEU A 80 17.65 50.96 1.31
CA LEU A 80 16.84 51.58 0.27
C LEU A 80 15.38 51.16 0.45
N ALA A 81 14.60 52.02 1.12
CA ALA A 81 13.16 51.89 1.15
C ALA A 81 12.59 51.92 -0.29
N VAL A 82 12.04 50.78 -0.73
CA VAL A 82 11.46 50.58 -2.09
C VAL A 82 10.21 51.46 -2.34
N THR A 83 9.74 52.17 -1.31
CA THR A 83 8.60 53.09 -1.38
C THR A 83 8.97 54.44 -0.77
N LYS A 84 9.88 55.17 -1.41
CA LYS A 84 9.92 56.63 -1.22
C LYS A 84 8.72 57.21 -1.98
N ILE A 85 7.58 57.28 -1.29
CA ILE A 85 6.38 57.99 -1.76
C ILE A 85 6.79 59.47 -1.88
N PRO A 86 6.71 60.09 -3.06
CA PRO A 86 6.92 61.53 -3.17
C PRO A 86 5.75 62.21 -2.46
N GLU A 87 6.08 63.01 -1.46
CA GLU A 87 5.23 64.09 -0.93
C GLU A 87 4.01 63.66 -0.10
N ALA A 88 4.28 63.22 1.13
CA ALA A 88 3.47 63.66 2.26
C ALA A 88 4.31 64.69 3.03
N PRO A 89 3.76 65.84 3.45
CA PRO A 89 4.49 66.79 4.28
C PRO A 89 4.97 66.06 5.54
N VAL A 90 6.24 66.25 5.87
CA VAL A 90 6.84 65.82 7.12
C VAL A 90 5.95 66.36 8.24
N VAL A 91 5.14 65.49 8.83
CA VAL A 91 4.54 65.79 10.12
C VAL A 91 5.71 65.85 11.07
N ASP A 92 5.88 67.01 11.69
CA ASP A 92 6.86 67.26 12.74
C ASP A 92 6.91 66.04 13.66
N VAL A 93 8.06 65.37 13.71
CA VAL A 93 8.27 64.27 14.64
C VAL A 93 8.28 64.92 16.01
N THR A 94 7.16 64.85 16.71
CA THR A 94 7.05 65.36 18.07
C THR A 94 8.21 64.76 18.88
N GLU A 95 9.15 65.59 19.31
CA GLU A 95 10.34 65.16 20.09
C GLU A 95 9.99 64.65 21.49
N GLU A 96 8.70 64.63 21.84
CA GLU A 96 8.21 64.21 23.14
C GLU A 96 7.39 62.93 23.01
N VAL A 97 8.07 61.79 23.20
CA VAL A 97 7.43 60.49 23.43
C VAL A 97 7.06 60.41 24.91
N THR A 98 5.87 60.88 25.27
CA THR A 98 5.31 60.63 26.60
C THR A 98 4.93 59.15 26.72
N LEU A 99 5.53 58.46 27.69
CA LEU A 99 5.16 57.11 28.07
C LEU A 99 3.70 57.07 28.54
N ALA A 100 3.00 55.99 28.22
CA ALA A 100 1.65 55.74 28.73
C ALA A 100 1.64 55.79 30.26
N PRO A 101 0.57 56.31 30.89
CA PRO A 101 0.44 56.31 32.34
C PRO A 101 0.58 54.90 32.88
N ALA A 102 1.20 54.78 34.07
CA ALA A 102 1.39 53.48 34.73
C ALA A 102 0.04 52.77 34.91
N PRO A 103 0.00 51.42 34.81
CA PRO A 103 -1.23 50.67 34.96
C PRO A 103 -1.86 50.94 36.34
N THR A 104 -3.16 51.20 36.34
CA THR A 104 -3.94 51.38 37.58
C THR A 104 -3.82 50.12 38.43
N ALA A 105 -3.51 50.30 39.73
CA ALA A 105 -3.44 49.20 40.66
C ALA A 105 -4.81 48.51 40.77
N LEU A 106 -4.81 47.18 40.77
CA LEU A 106 -6.02 46.37 40.96
C LEU A 106 -6.63 46.68 42.33
N GLN A 107 -7.94 46.93 42.35
CA GLN A 107 -8.64 47.15 43.60
C GLN A 107 -8.95 45.81 44.29
N PRO A 108 -9.20 45.78 45.61
CA PRO A 108 -9.48 44.55 46.36
C PRO A 108 -10.66 43.73 45.79
N GLU A 109 -11.60 44.39 45.11
CA GLU A 109 -12.73 43.77 44.42
C GLU A 109 -12.37 43.06 43.10
N ASP A 110 -11.21 43.34 42.51
CA ASP A 110 -10.73 42.68 41.27
C ASP A 110 -10.07 41.32 41.57
N ALA A 111 -10.10 40.86 42.83
CA ALA A 111 -9.63 39.54 43.19
C ALA A 111 -10.54 38.45 42.59
N PRO A 112 -9.98 37.39 41.97
CA PRO A 112 -10.79 36.28 41.50
C PRO A 112 -11.50 35.61 42.69
N VAL A 113 -12.83 35.53 42.61
CA VAL A 113 -13.68 34.89 43.62
C VAL A 113 -13.25 33.43 43.78
N LYS A 114 -12.49 33.14 44.84
CA LYS A 114 -11.95 31.79 45.10
C LYS A 114 -12.94 30.85 45.81
N ASP A 115 -14.04 31.37 46.34
CA ASP A 115 -15.00 30.57 47.11
C ASP A 115 -16.43 30.83 46.62
N LEU A 116 -16.81 30.16 45.54
CA LEU A 116 -18.21 29.78 45.35
C LEU A 116 -18.44 28.54 46.21
N GLU A 117 -18.87 28.75 47.45
CA GLU A 117 -19.42 27.69 48.29
C GLU A 117 -20.58 27.02 47.54
N VAL A 118 -20.31 25.83 47.01
CA VAL A 118 -21.33 24.91 46.52
C VAL A 118 -22.27 24.63 47.69
N ALA A 119 -23.53 25.05 47.52
CA ALA A 119 -24.61 24.83 48.45
C ALA A 119 -24.62 23.37 48.94
N LYS A 120 -24.40 23.22 50.24
CA LYS A 120 -24.43 21.96 50.99
C LYS A 120 -25.89 21.48 51.08
N ALA A 121 -26.37 20.82 50.05
CA ALA A 121 -27.61 20.07 50.07
C ALA A 121 -27.36 18.70 50.74
N SER A 122 -27.89 18.57 51.96
CA SER A 122 -28.32 17.34 52.64
C SER A 122 -27.72 16.01 52.17
N GLN A 123 -26.62 15.59 52.80
CA GLN A 123 -26.27 14.17 52.87
C GLN A 123 -26.94 13.58 54.12
N GLU A 124 -28.16 13.09 53.94
CA GLU A 124 -28.71 12.06 54.80
C GLU A 124 -27.97 10.74 54.54
N ALA A 125 -27.63 10.09 55.65
CA ALA A 125 -26.92 8.83 55.79
C ALA A 125 -27.10 7.79 54.65
N VAL A 126 -25.98 7.47 53.99
CA VAL A 126 -25.70 6.12 53.49
C VAL A 126 -24.27 5.77 53.88
N ASN A 127 -24.12 4.98 54.94
CA ASN A 127 -22.85 4.36 55.34
C ASN A 127 -22.42 3.29 54.32
N ASN A 128 -21.94 3.72 53.15
CA ASN A 128 -21.20 2.86 52.24
C ASN A 128 -19.84 3.52 51.97
N THR A 129 -18.96 3.44 52.96
CA THR A 129 -17.52 3.49 52.72
C THR A 129 -17.19 2.29 51.83
N LEU A 130 -17.18 2.51 50.52
CA LEU A 130 -16.57 1.59 49.58
C LEU A 130 -15.08 1.57 49.90
N ASP A 131 -14.69 0.57 50.69
CA ASP A 131 -13.29 0.32 51.01
C ASP A 131 -12.60 -0.19 49.75
N ILE A 132 -11.88 0.73 49.11
CA ILE A 132 -11.19 0.51 47.83
C ILE A 132 -10.18 -0.64 47.97
N ASP A 133 -9.63 -0.85 49.18
CA ASP A 133 -8.69 -1.93 49.47
C ASP A 133 -9.38 -3.29 49.57
N ALA A 134 -10.63 -3.33 50.05
CA ALA A 134 -11.43 -4.56 50.06
C ALA A 134 -11.81 -5.01 48.64
N ILE A 135 -12.11 -4.05 47.75
CA ILE A 135 -12.41 -4.32 46.34
C ILE A 135 -11.16 -4.79 45.60
N ALA A 136 -10.01 -4.14 45.80
CA ALA A 136 -8.75 -4.56 45.21
C ALA A 136 -8.35 -5.98 45.64
N ASN A 137 -8.51 -6.32 46.92
CA ASN A 137 -8.23 -7.66 47.42
C ASN A 137 -9.21 -8.73 46.91
N SER A 138 -10.48 -8.39 46.70
CA SER A 138 -11.46 -9.30 46.07
C SER A 138 -11.15 -9.61 44.61
N MET A 139 -10.53 -8.68 43.87
CA MET A 139 -10.14 -8.90 42.47
C MET A 139 -8.90 -9.79 42.33
N VAL A 140 -8.06 -9.87 43.36
CA VAL A 140 -6.85 -10.71 43.38
C VAL A 140 -7.11 -12.10 43.98
N GLN A 141 -8.25 -12.29 44.66
CA GLN A 141 -8.63 -13.56 45.29
C GLN A 141 -9.06 -14.60 44.24
N GLY A 142 -8.08 -15.32 43.71
CA GLY A 142 -8.28 -16.39 42.71
C GLY A 142 -7.17 -16.46 41.66
N ILE A 143 -6.25 -15.49 41.64
CA ILE A 143 -5.11 -15.48 40.74
C ILE A 143 -3.92 -16.04 41.53
N ALA A 144 -3.56 -17.30 41.28
CA ALA A 144 -2.30 -17.83 41.77
C ALA A 144 -1.15 -17.01 41.14
N PRO A 145 -0.17 -16.52 41.92
CA PRO A 145 0.99 -15.86 41.35
C PRO A 145 1.68 -16.83 40.39
N LEU A 146 1.98 -16.39 39.17
CA LEU A 146 2.74 -17.22 38.23
C LEU A 146 4.11 -17.48 38.84
N SER A 147 4.32 -18.70 39.33
CA SER A 147 5.65 -19.20 39.63
C SER A 147 6.49 -19.15 38.36
N GLU A 148 7.75 -18.76 38.57
CA GLU A 148 8.81 -18.66 37.57
C GLU A 148 8.80 -19.85 36.60
N VAL A 149 8.70 -19.54 35.31
CA VAL A 149 8.77 -20.52 34.22
C VAL A 149 10.18 -21.08 34.18
N VAL A 150 10.38 -22.23 34.81
CA VAL A 150 11.55 -23.08 34.55
C VAL A 150 11.43 -23.56 33.10
N PRO A 151 12.43 -23.36 32.22
CA PRO A 151 12.38 -23.88 30.87
C PRO A 151 12.45 -25.41 30.91
N GLN A 152 11.31 -26.07 30.73
CA GLN A 152 11.27 -27.51 30.50
C GLN A 152 11.94 -27.80 29.16
N SER A 153 13.11 -28.44 29.22
CA SER A 153 13.81 -28.99 28.08
C SER A 153 13.13 -30.28 27.62
N ASP A 154 11.95 -30.16 27.02
CA ASP A 154 11.34 -31.23 26.23
C ASP A 154 11.49 -30.89 24.74
N THR A 155 12.74 -30.92 24.27
CA THR A 155 13.00 -31.14 22.85
C THR A 155 12.62 -32.58 22.53
N GLN A 156 11.35 -32.81 22.20
CA GLN A 156 11.00 -34.00 21.42
C GLN A 156 11.61 -33.80 20.03
N ASN A 157 12.69 -34.53 19.81
CA ASN A 157 13.36 -34.67 18.53
C ASN A 157 12.35 -35.27 17.55
N ILE A 158 11.72 -34.43 16.71
CA ILE A 158 10.86 -34.92 15.64
C ILE A 158 11.80 -35.56 14.61
N VAL A 159 11.99 -36.87 14.77
CA VAL A 159 12.54 -37.72 13.72
C VAL A 159 11.59 -37.60 12.54
N GLN A 160 12.10 -37.00 11.49
CA GLN A 160 11.44 -36.75 10.23
C GLN A 160 11.26 -38.08 9.49
N GLY A 161 10.18 -38.78 9.83
CA GLY A 161 9.75 -39.99 9.14
C GLY A 161 8.35 -40.33 9.60
N ASN A 162 7.41 -40.45 8.65
CA ASN A 162 6.09 -41.04 8.82
C ASN A 162 5.00 -40.03 9.23
N ILE A 163 4.77 -39.05 8.36
CA ILE A 163 3.63 -38.12 8.46
C ILE A 163 2.32 -38.89 8.23
N GLU A 164 2.35 -40.00 7.49
CA GLU A 164 1.19 -40.86 7.22
C GLU A 164 0.69 -41.64 8.44
N ASP A 165 1.58 -42.05 9.36
CA ASP A 165 1.18 -42.76 10.58
C ASP A 165 0.56 -41.81 11.61
N ALA A 166 1.10 -40.59 11.72
CA ALA A 166 0.52 -39.54 12.57
C ALA A 166 -0.87 -39.10 12.09
N LEU A 167 -1.08 -39.05 10.77
CA LEU A 167 -2.39 -38.72 10.19
C LEU A 167 -3.42 -39.84 10.43
N ARG A 168 -3.01 -41.11 10.39
CA ARG A 168 -3.89 -42.26 10.68
C ARG A 168 -4.33 -42.31 12.14
N MET A 169 -3.43 -42.04 13.09
CA MET A 169 -3.80 -41.95 14.52
C MET A 169 -4.78 -40.80 14.81
N ALA A 170 -4.64 -39.66 14.12
CA ALA A 170 -5.53 -38.52 14.31
C ALA A 170 -6.93 -38.72 13.69
N LEU A 171 -7.05 -39.61 12.70
CA LEU A 171 -8.33 -39.93 12.03
C LEU A 171 -9.14 -41.00 12.78
N ASP A 172 -8.48 -41.90 13.52
CA ASP A 172 -9.13 -42.98 14.27
C ASP A 172 -9.78 -42.49 15.59
N ASP A 173 -9.23 -41.43 16.20
CA ASP A 173 -9.74 -40.84 17.46
C ASP A 173 -10.97 -39.92 17.26
N ALA A 174 -11.46 -39.80 16.02
CA ALA A 174 -12.64 -38.99 15.67
C ALA A 174 -13.99 -39.73 15.80
N VAL A 175 -14.01 -40.94 16.39
CA VAL A 175 -15.24 -41.70 16.65
C VAL A 175 -15.71 -41.50 18.10
N VAL A 176 -16.62 -40.54 18.25
CA VAL A 176 -17.70 -40.42 19.25
C VAL A 176 -17.54 -41.25 20.54
N GLN A 177 -17.09 -40.59 21.62
CA GLN A 177 -17.57 -40.91 22.97
C GLN A 177 -18.11 -39.65 23.65
N PRO A 178 -19.39 -39.61 24.09
CA PRO A 178 -19.89 -38.52 24.90
C PRO A 178 -19.43 -38.71 26.35
N VAL A 179 -18.38 -37.99 26.74
CA VAL A 179 -18.02 -37.85 28.16
C VAL A 179 -18.97 -36.82 28.78
N SER A 180 -19.94 -37.29 29.55
CA SER A 180 -20.81 -36.46 30.38
C SER A 180 -20.05 -35.96 31.62
N LEU A 181 -19.47 -34.75 31.54
CA LEU A 181 -19.05 -34.01 32.73
C LEU A 181 -20.24 -33.22 33.28
N SER A 182 -20.59 -33.51 34.53
CA SER A 182 -21.61 -32.79 35.31
C SER A 182 -21.33 -31.29 35.33
N MET A 183 -22.39 -30.52 35.08
CA MET A 183 -22.40 -29.08 35.19
C MET A 183 -22.20 -28.65 36.64
N THR A 184 -21.13 -27.90 36.91
CA THR A 184 -21.16 -26.86 37.93
C THR A 184 -21.30 -25.52 37.22
N THR A 185 -22.24 -24.74 37.72
CA THR A 185 -22.86 -23.55 37.13
C THR A 185 -21.89 -22.41 36.82
N GLY A 186 -21.95 -21.88 35.61
CA GLY A 186 -21.63 -20.47 35.34
C GLY A 186 -20.53 -20.20 34.32
N ILE A 187 -20.76 -20.49 33.03
CA ILE A 187 -20.09 -19.77 31.94
C ILE A 187 -21.13 -19.47 30.86
N MET A 188 -21.23 -18.20 30.53
CA MET A 188 -22.21 -17.64 29.59
C MET A 188 -22.03 -18.20 28.19
N SER A 189 -23.13 -18.71 27.61
CA SER A 189 -23.23 -19.11 26.21
C SER A 189 -22.87 -17.94 25.30
N SER A 190 -21.78 -18.06 24.54
CA SER A 190 -21.52 -17.16 23.41
C SER A 190 -22.63 -17.30 22.38
N PRO A 191 -23.25 -16.23 21.87
CA PRO A 191 -24.13 -16.30 20.72
C PRO A 191 -23.31 -16.70 19.49
N ARG A 192 -23.20 -18.00 19.22
CA ARG A 192 -22.61 -18.47 17.96
C ARG A 192 -23.61 -18.25 16.83
N PRO A 193 -23.20 -17.63 15.71
CA PRO A 193 -24.03 -17.51 14.53
C PRO A 193 -24.49 -18.89 14.05
N LYS A 194 -25.80 -19.07 13.83
CA LYS A 194 -26.32 -20.31 13.24
C LYS A 194 -25.78 -20.47 11.83
N ALA A 195 -25.30 -21.67 11.50
CA ALA A 195 -24.83 -21.98 10.15
C ALA A 195 -25.94 -21.73 9.13
N ARG A 196 -25.57 -21.06 8.02
CA ARG A 196 -26.48 -20.75 6.92
C ARG A 196 -27.01 -22.05 6.30
N PRO A 197 -28.33 -22.25 6.16
CA PRO A 197 -28.87 -23.45 5.53
C PRO A 197 -28.36 -23.51 4.09
N LYS A 198 -27.81 -24.67 3.69
CA LYS A 198 -27.54 -24.98 2.29
C LYS A 198 -28.89 -25.09 1.59
N VAL A 199 -29.26 -24.05 0.85
CA VAL A 199 -30.31 -24.16 -0.16
C VAL A 199 -29.80 -25.12 -1.24
N ALA A 200 -30.30 -26.35 -1.21
CA ALA A 200 -30.23 -27.24 -2.35
C ALA A 200 -31.19 -26.69 -3.43
N ASN A 201 -30.73 -26.67 -4.67
CA ASN A 201 -31.35 -26.07 -5.87
C ASN A 201 -31.25 -24.54 -6.01
N LEU A 202 -30.09 -24.10 -6.51
CA LEU A 202 -30.07 -23.02 -7.50
C LEU A 202 -29.64 -23.67 -8.83
N GLN A 203 -30.59 -23.78 -9.76
CA GLN A 203 -30.27 -24.07 -11.16
C GLN A 203 -29.35 -22.95 -11.67
N PRO A 204 -28.29 -23.25 -12.43
CA PRO A 204 -27.54 -22.20 -13.11
C PRO A 204 -28.45 -21.59 -14.17
N VAL A 205 -28.95 -20.39 -13.90
CA VAL A 205 -29.42 -19.50 -14.97
C VAL A 205 -28.16 -19.13 -15.74
N SER A 206 -28.00 -19.70 -16.94
CA SER A 206 -27.06 -19.17 -17.91
C SER A 206 -27.50 -17.75 -18.24
N LEU A 207 -26.93 -16.78 -17.52
CA LEU A 207 -26.94 -15.40 -17.95
C LEU A 207 -26.07 -15.36 -19.20
N THR A 208 -26.71 -15.45 -20.37
CA THR A 208 -26.14 -14.93 -21.61
C THR A 208 -26.09 -13.42 -21.46
N THR A 209 -25.18 -12.93 -20.61
CA THR A 209 -24.80 -11.54 -20.61
C THR A 209 -23.84 -11.43 -21.76
N SER A 210 -24.36 -11.00 -22.90
CA SER A 210 -23.59 -10.22 -23.86
C SER A 210 -23.14 -8.96 -23.13
N GLN A 211 -22.17 -9.10 -22.22
CA GLN A 211 -21.52 -7.98 -21.56
C GLN A 211 -20.65 -7.38 -22.65
N SER A 212 -21.27 -6.51 -23.44
CA SER A 212 -20.55 -5.52 -24.21
C SER A 212 -19.54 -4.90 -23.25
N ALA A 213 -18.26 -5.07 -23.57
CA ALA A 213 -17.20 -4.33 -22.92
C ALA A 213 -17.63 -2.85 -22.92
N GLN A 214 -18.05 -2.35 -21.77
CA GLN A 214 -18.16 -0.92 -21.55
C GLN A 214 -16.71 -0.43 -21.57
N SER A 215 -16.24 -0.15 -22.78
CA SER A 215 -15.01 0.58 -22.99
C SER A 215 -15.23 1.92 -22.30
N ASN A 216 -14.47 2.15 -21.22
CA ASN A 216 -14.43 3.48 -20.60
C ASN A 216 -14.18 4.51 -21.72
N PRO A 217 -14.90 5.64 -21.73
CA PRO A 217 -14.80 6.61 -22.81
C PRO A 217 -13.32 7.00 -23.00
N THR A 218 -12.80 6.83 -24.22
CA THR A 218 -11.47 7.30 -24.57
C THR A 218 -11.55 8.79 -24.82
N LEU A 219 -10.83 9.57 -24.03
CA LEU A 219 -10.73 11.01 -24.18
C LEU A 219 -9.42 11.33 -24.91
N ASP A 220 -9.53 12.10 -25.99
CA ASP A 220 -8.38 12.62 -26.72
C ASP A 220 -7.60 13.60 -25.82
N PRO A 221 -6.27 13.45 -25.67
CA PRO A 221 -5.45 14.38 -24.89
C PRO A 221 -5.61 15.85 -25.32
N SER A 222 -5.95 16.10 -26.59
CA SER A 222 -6.10 17.45 -27.16
C SER A 222 -7.32 18.21 -26.63
N LYS A 223 -8.28 17.51 -25.99
CA LYS A 223 -9.52 18.11 -25.45
C LYS A 223 -9.40 18.49 -23.98
N ILE A 224 -8.24 18.30 -23.36
CA ILE A 224 -8.02 18.56 -21.93
C ILE A 224 -7.51 19.99 -21.75
N THR A 225 -8.25 20.80 -20.99
CA THR A 225 -7.82 22.15 -20.66
C THR A 225 -6.64 22.12 -19.69
N ALA A 226 -5.63 22.96 -19.92
CA ALA A 226 -4.55 23.19 -18.97
C ALA A 226 -5.10 23.52 -17.57
N GLY A 227 -4.50 22.95 -16.54
CA GLY A 227 -4.97 23.06 -15.16
C GLY A 227 -5.91 21.92 -14.71
N THR A 228 -6.36 21.04 -15.63
CA THR A 228 -7.19 19.89 -15.27
C THR A 228 -6.39 18.85 -14.48
N ALA A 229 -6.96 18.35 -13.37
CA ALA A 229 -6.34 17.31 -12.56
C ALA A 229 -6.48 15.94 -13.25
N LEU A 230 -5.37 15.22 -13.31
CA LEU A 230 -5.25 13.91 -13.94
C LEU A 230 -4.47 12.98 -13.01
N VAL A 231 -4.62 11.68 -13.25
CA VAL A 231 -3.83 10.65 -12.59
C VAL A 231 -3.04 9.89 -13.64
N GLN A 232 -1.74 9.74 -13.44
CA GLN A 232 -0.85 8.97 -14.32
C GLN A 232 -0.54 7.60 -13.69
N PHE A 233 -0.76 6.54 -14.47
CA PHE A 233 -0.49 5.16 -14.07
C PHE A 233 0.86 4.64 -14.61
N GLY A 234 1.31 5.16 -15.75
CA GLY A 234 2.55 4.69 -16.37
C GLY A 234 2.94 5.42 -17.64
N ALA A 235 4.10 5.04 -18.16
CA ALA A 235 4.61 5.43 -19.47
C ALA A 235 5.13 4.19 -20.19
N TYR A 236 4.70 3.99 -21.43
CA TYR A 236 4.93 2.78 -22.22
C TYR A 236 5.56 3.13 -23.58
N ASP A 237 6.29 2.21 -24.18
CA ASP A 237 6.93 2.44 -25.49
C ASP A 237 5.95 2.32 -26.67
N ASP A 238 4.82 1.62 -26.48
CA ASP A 238 3.79 1.38 -27.50
C ASP A 238 2.40 1.78 -27.00
N SER A 239 1.56 2.32 -27.89
CA SER A 239 0.17 2.65 -27.60
C SER A 239 -0.66 1.41 -27.29
N GLU A 240 -0.43 0.28 -27.97
CA GLU A 240 -1.21 -0.94 -27.77
C GLU A 240 -0.94 -1.56 -26.40
N ILE A 241 0.30 -1.46 -25.92
CA ILE A 241 0.67 -1.87 -24.55
C ILE A 241 -0.07 -1.02 -23.52
N ALA A 242 -0.11 0.31 -23.73
CA ALA A 242 -0.82 1.22 -22.84
C ALA A 242 -2.33 0.92 -22.77
N GLU A 243 -2.94 0.54 -23.89
CA GLU A 243 -4.36 0.14 -23.94
C GLU A 243 -4.62 -1.16 -23.17
N ARG A 244 -3.81 -2.19 -23.37
CA ARG A 244 -3.95 -3.45 -22.62
C ARG A 244 -3.77 -3.24 -21.11
N GLU A 245 -2.83 -2.39 -20.71
CA GLU A 245 -2.62 -2.06 -19.31
C GLU A 245 -3.79 -1.28 -18.72
N TRP A 246 -4.40 -0.38 -19.49
CA TRP A 246 -5.64 0.26 -19.08
C TRP A 246 -6.75 -0.76 -18.82
N ASP A 247 -6.94 -1.72 -19.72
CA ASP A 247 -8.01 -2.72 -19.59
C ASP A 247 -7.79 -3.60 -18.35
N ARG A 248 -6.53 -3.98 -18.07
CA ARG A 248 -6.14 -4.67 -16.83
C ARG A 248 -6.46 -3.84 -15.60
N LEU A 249 -6.11 -2.55 -15.61
CA LEU A 249 -6.38 -1.63 -14.50
C LEU A 249 -7.88 -1.41 -14.31
N ALA A 250 -8.64 -1.25 -15.38
CA ALA A 250 -10.09 -1.09 -15.35
C ALA A 250 -10.80 -2.33 -14.78
N ALA A 251 -10.29 -3.54 -15.07
CA ALA A 251 -10.79 -4.76 -14.45
C ALA A 251 -10.43 -4.86 -12.95
N THR A 252 -9.24 -4.38 -12.56
CA THR A 252 -8.77 -4.47 -11.16
C THR A 252 -9.36 -3.38 -10.25
N LEU A 253 -9.67 -2.22 -10.84
CA LEU A 253 -10.13 -1.00 -10.16
C LEU A 253 -11.54 -0.61 -10.64
N SER A 254 -12.35 -1.55 -11.10
CA SER A 254 -13.66 -1.30 -11.72
C SER A 254 -14.54 -0.26 -11.01
N PRO A 255 -14.80 -0.33 -9.69
CA PRO A 255 -15.65 0.66 -9.03
C PRO A 255 -15.06 2.07 -8.98
N LEU A 256 -13.74 2.23 -9.17
CA LEU A 256 -13.05 3.51 -9.10
C LEU A 256 -12.77 4.12 -10.48
N LEU A 257 -12.68 3.29 -11.53
CA LEU A 257 -12.35 3.70 -12.90
C LEU A 257 -13.54 3.68 -13.88
N SER A 258 -14.68 3.07 -13.54
CA SER A 258 -15.84 2.95 -14.44
C SER A 258 -16.40 4.28 -14.94
N GLU A 259 -16.27 5.33 -14.13
CA GLU A 259 -16.76 6.68 -14.48
C GLU A 259 -15.66 7.58 -15.05
N ARG A 260 -14.43 7.05 -15.21
CA ARG A 260 -13.25 7.86 -15.52
C ARG A 260 -12.76 7.55 -16.93
N PRO A 261 -12.72 8.55 -17.83
CA PRO A 261 -12.21 8.33 -19.17
C PRO A 261 -10.70 8.06 -19.17
N ARG A 262 -10.26 7.21 -20.09
CA ARG A 262 -8.83 6.95 -20.34
C ARG A 262 -8.24 8.00 -21.26
N VAL A 263 -6.99 8.36 -21.01
CA VAL A 263 -6.22 9.31 -21.82
C VAL A 263 -4.85 8.69 -22.10
N ILE A 264 -4.52 8.54 -23.38
CA ILE A 264 -3.19 8.07 -23.81
C ILE A 264 -2.54 9.22 -24.58
N GLU A 265 -1.50 9.81 -23.98
CA GLU A 265 -0.78 10.95 -24.56
C GLU A 265 0.55 10.49 -25.14
N ARG A 266 0.79 10.78 -26.42
CA ARG A 266 2.09 10.61 -27.05
C ARG A 266 3.04 11.73 -26.60
N ALA A 267 4.18 11.37 -26.04
CA ALA A 267 5.24 12.29 -25.65
C ALA A 267 6.59 11.84 -26.25
N GLN A 268 7.51 12.79 -26.44
CA GLN A 268 8.85 12.52 -26.95
C GLN A 268 9.89 13.10 -25.99
N SER A 269 10.89 12.31 -25.63
CA SER A 269 12.00 12.73 -24.77
C SER A 269 13.28 12.01 -25.18
N GLY A 270 14.39 12.74 -25.29
CA GLY A 270 15.69 12.16 -25.67
C GLY A 270 15.68 11.41 -27.00
N GLY A 271 14.86 11.84 -27.96
CA GLY A 271 14.72 11.20 -29.28
C GLY A 271 13.82 9.96 -29.31
N ARG A 272 13.30 9.49 -28.18
CA ARG A 272 12.37 8.34 -28.10
C ARG A 272 10.94 8.81 -27.91
N VAL A 273 10.00 8.19 -28.63
CA VAL A 273 8.56 8.39 -28.45
C VAL A 273 8.06 7.39 -27.41
N PHE A 274 7.20 7.84 -26.50
CA PHE A 274 6.55 7.02 -25.49
C PHE A 274 5.12 7.52 -25.25
N TYR A 275 4.28 6.68 -24.68
CA TYR A 275 2.86 6.90 -24.45
C TYR A 275 2.57 6.92 -22.95
N ARG A 276 2.03 8.03 -22.45
CA ARG A 276 1.64 8.19 -21.05
C ARG A 276 0.19 7.76 -20.86
N LEU A 277 -0.03 6.82 -19.96
CA LEU A 277 -1.37 6.38 -19.60
C LEU A 277 -1.89 7.20 -18.41
N ARG A 278 -3.01 7.88 -18.62
CA ARG A 278 -3.66 8.71 -17.60
C ARG A 278 -5.16 8.45 -17.53
N ALA A 279 -5.76 8.75 -16.38
CA ALA A 279 -7.21 8.90 -16.21
C ALA A 279 -7.56 10.38 -16.04
N ALA A 280 -8.68 10.80 -16.62
CA ALA A 280 -9.29 12.10 -16.37
C ALA A 280 -10.57 11.99 -15.54
N GLY A 281 -11.26 13.11 -15.33
CA GLY A 281 -12.51 13.18 -14.55
C GLY A 281 -12.31 13.42 -13.05
N PHE A 282 -11.19 14.02 -12.64
CA PHE A 282 -10.98 14.46 -11.25
C PHE A 282 -11.43 15.91 -11.09
N ALA A 283 -12.06 16.23 -9.96
CA ALA A 283 -12.52 17.59 -9.68
C ALA A 283 -11.35 18.55 -9.46
N ASP A 284 -10.34 18.12 -8.70
CA ASP A 284 -9.15 18.89 -8.38
C ASP A 284 -7.93 17.99 -8.09
N LEU A 285 -6.78 18.62 -7.82
CA LEU A 285 -5.55 17.90 -7.49
C LEU A 285 -5.65 17.13 -6.15
N THR A 286 -6.53 17.56 -5.25
CA THR A 286 -6.75 16.90 -3.95
C THR A 286 -7.50 15.59 -4.15
N ASP A 287 -8.51 15.56 -5.03
CA ASP A 287 -9.25 14.38 -5.45
C ASP A 287 -8.33 13.38 -6.16
N ALA A 288 -7.48 13.85 -7.08
CA ALA A 288 -6.46 13.01 -7.72
C ALA A 288 -5.47 12.38 -6.71
N ARG A 289 -5.03 13.14 -5.69
CA ARG A 289 -4.17 12.62 -4.61
C ARG A 289 -4.90 11.58 -3.75
N ARG A 290 -6.15 11.84 -3.37
CA ARG A 290 -6.98 10.90 -2.60
C ARG A 290 -7.16 9.60 -3.38
N PHE A 291 -7.47 9.68 -4.66
CA PHE A 291 -7.54 8.51 -5.54
C PHE A 291 -6.23 7.73 -5.54
N CYS A 292 -5.08 8.41 -5.73
CA CYS A 292 -3.79 7.72 -5.72
C CYS A 292 -3.47 7.05 -4.38
N SER A 293 -3.85 7.66 -3.26
CA SER A 293 -3.68 7.05 -1.94
C SER A 293 -4.49 5.76 -1.79
N ALA A 294 -5.68 5.68 -2.41
CA ALA A 294 -6.56 4.52 -2.34
C ALA A 294 -6.09 3.35 -3.22
N VAL A 295 -5.37 3.61 -4.31
CA VAL A 295 -4.94 2.59 -5.28
C VAL A 295 -3.47 2.21 -5.19
N THR A 296 -2.68 2.88 -4.33
CA THR A 296 -1.23 2.70 -4.23
C THR A 296 -0.80 1.26 -3.94
N SER A 297 -1.63 0.49 -3.24
CA SER A 297 -1.37 -0.92 -2.93
C SER A 297 -1.55 -1.86 -4.12
N LYS A 298 -2.26 -1.42 -5.17
CA LYS A 298 -2.59 -2.21 -6.36
C LYS A 298 -1.80 -1.80 -7.60
N THR A 299 -1.50 -0.52 -7.74
CA THR A 299 -0.83 0.03 -8.93
C THR A 299 -0.07 1.33 -8.61
N PRO A 300 1.06 1.62 -9.30
CA PRO A 300 1.67 2.94 -9.25
C PRO A 300 0.69 4.02 -9.73
N CYS A 301 0.65 5.13 -9.01
CA CYS A 301 -0.28 6.23 -9.27
C CYS A 301 0.38 7.56 -8.91
N ILE A 302 0.42 8.50 -9.86
CA ILE A 302 1.00 9.82 -9.66
C ILE A 302 -0.05 10.88 -10.02
N PRO A 303 -0.43 11.78 -9.08
CA PRO A 303 -1.31 12.90 -9.39
C PRO A 303 -0.56 13.96 -10.20
N VAL A 304 -1.14 14.39 -11.32
CA VAL A 304 -0.54 15.38 -12.22
C VAL A 304 -1.58 16.41 -12.65
N VAL A 305 -1.11 17.56 -13.12
CA VAL A 305 -1.96 18.61 -13.70
C VAL A 305 -1.62 18.72 -15.18
N ALA A 306 -2.64 18.78 -16.04
CA ALA A 306 -2.48 19.04 -17.47
C ALA A 306 -1.78 20.39 -17.67
N ARG A 307 -0.77 20.42 -18.53
CA ARG A 307 -0.04 21.65 -18.90
C ARG A 307 -0.58 22.22 -20.19
#